data_AF-A0A832TSW0-F1
#
_entry.id   AF-A0A832TSW0-F1
#
_cell.length_a   1.000
_cell.length_b   1.000
_cell.length_c   1.000
_cell.angle_alpha   90.00
_cell.angle_beta   90.00
_cell.angle_gamma   90.00
#
_symmetry.space_group_name_H-M   'P 1'
#
loop_
_entity.id
_entity.type
_entity.pdbx_description
1 polymer ?
#
loop_
_entity_poly.entity_id
_entity_poly.type
_entity_poly.pdbx_seq_one_letter_code
_entity_poly.pdbx_strand_id
1 'polypeptide(L)' 'MPQLSQEVASQIVVDFLKKQKNTEKIEVMFAEIQDNFWVVTGTSPIQFGDGQWPERFTVVVDSKGKIRSSTFRLL' A
#
# COMPACT_ATOMS: atom_id res chain seq x y z
N MET A 1 23.22 3.87 5.51
CA MET A 1 22.36 4.10 4.31
C MET A 1 21.21 4.97 4.77
N PRO A 2 20.81 6.02 4.05
CA PRO A 2 19.66 6.82 4.46
C PRO A 2 18.43 5.92 4.46
N GLN A 3 17.74 5.87 5.61
CA GLN A 3 16.51 5.13 5.76
C GLN A 3 15.42 5.86 4.96
N LEU A 4 14.68 5.13 4.15
CA LEU A 4 13.59 5.66 3.34
C LEU A 4 12.56 6.32 4.27
N SER A 5 12.07 7.53 3.95
CA SER A 5 11.12 8.23 4.84
C SER A 5 9.72 7.63 4.73
N GLN A 6 8.86 7.92 5.71
CA GLN A 6 7.48 7.47 5.74
C GLN A 6 6.70 7.95 4.51
N GLU A 7 6.91 9.20 4.11
CA GLU A 7 6.24 9.83 2.97
C GLU A 7 6.65 9.15 1.66
N VAL A 8 7.95 8.87 1.50
CA VAL A 8 8.46 8.19 0.30
C VAL A 8 7.93 6.75 0.25
N ALA A 9 7.91 6.04 1.38
CA ALA A 9 7.37 4.67 1.43
C ALA A 9 5.88 4.65 1.07
N SER A 10 5.12 5.60 1.61
CA SER A 10 3.69 5.75 1.31
C SER A 10 3.46 6.05 -0.16
N GLN A 11 4.24 6.96 -0.76
CA GLN A 11 4.11 7.30 -2.19
C GLN A 11 4.42 6.10 -3.10
N ILE A 12 5.47 5.34 -2.78
CA ILE A 12 5.82 4.11 -3.53
C ILE A 12 4.65 3.13 -3.53
N VAL A 13 4.01 2.94 -2.37
CA VAL A 13 2.86 2.04 -2.24
C VAL A 13 1.65 2.56 -2.99
N VAL A 14 1.34 3.85 -2.91
CA VAL A 14 0.26 4.47 -3.68
C VAL A 14 0.46 4.27 -5.18
N ASP A 15 1.65 4.57 -5.70
CA ASP A 15 1.95 4.43 -7.13
C ASP A 15 1.87 2.98 -7.60
N PHE A 16 2.35 2.05 -6.78
CA PHE A 16 2.23 0.61 -7.03
C PHE A 16 0.76 0.18 -7.10
N LEU A 17 -0.07 0.58 -6.14
CA LEU A 17 -1.48 0.21 -6.07
C LEU A 17 -2.31 0.85 -7.18
N LYS A 18 -2.05 2.12 -7.53
CA LYS A 18 -2.73 2.79 -8.66
C LYS A 18 -2.53 2.03 -9.96
N LYS A 19 -1.29 1.58 -10.22
CA LYS A 19 -0.95 0.76 -11.40
C LYS A 19 -1.55 -0.64 -11.32
N GLN A 20 -1.46 -1.30 -10.17
CA GLN A 20 -1.94 -2.67 -10.01
C GLN A 20 -3.47 -2.78 -10.11
N LYS A 21 -4.19 -1.81 -9.54
CA LYS A 21 -5.66 -1.83 -9.43
C LYS A 21 -6.38 -0.95 -10.43
N ASN A 22 -5.65 -0.17 -11.23
CA ASN A 22 -6.21 0.80 -12.17
C ASN A 22 -7.22 1.74 -11.47
N THR A 23 -6.85 2.27 -10.30
CA THR A 23 -7.71 3.17 -9.50
C THR A 23 -6.89 4.29 -8.89
N GLU A 24 -7.43 5.50 -8.90
CA GLU A 24 -6.80 6.67 -8.28
C GLU A 24 -7.16 6.80 -6.78
N LYS A 25 -8.17 6.05 -6.32
CA LYS A 25 -8.71 6.13 -4.96
C LYS A 25 -7.92 5.24 -3.99
N ILE A 26 -6.75 5.69 -3.57
CA ILE A 26 -5.95 4.99 -2.54
C ILE A 26 -5.89 5.88 -1.30
N GLU A 27 -6.33 5.35 -0.16
CA GLU A 27 -6.28 6.04 1.13
C GLU A 27 -5.28 5.33 2.03
N VAL A 28 -4.19 6.00 2.40
CA VAL A 28 -3.21 5.48 3.35
C VAL A 28 -3.69 5.82 4.77
N MET A 29 -3.80 4.82 5.63
CA MET A 29 -4.20 5.03 7.03
C MET A 29 -2.98 5.23 7.92
N PHE A 30 -1.97 4.38 7.79
CA PHE A 30 -0.73 4.48 8.54
C PHE A 30 0.42 3.77 7.82
N ALA A 31 1.63 4.21 8.13
CA ALA A 31 2.87 3.59 7.68
C ALA A 31 3.83 3.52 8.86
N GLU A 32 4.39 2.34 9.11
CA GLU A 32 5.27 2.08 10.25
C GLU A 32 6.49 1.25 9.83
N ILE A 33 7.58 1.36 10.59
CA ILE A 33 8.77 0.53 10.36
C ILE A 33 8.68 -0.71 11.24
N GLN A 34 8.76 -1.89 10.62
CA GLN A 34 8.88 -3.18 11.29
C GLN A 34 10.10 -3.93 10.73
N ASP A 35 11.05 -4.35 11.58
CA ASP A 35 12.23 -5.12 11.20
C ASP A 35 12.99 -4.59 9.97
N ASN A 36 13.13 -3.27 9.88
CA ASN A 36 13.80 -2.56 8.78
C ASN A 36 13.05 -2.56 7.43
N PHE A 37 11.77 -2.92 7.45
CA PHE A 37 10.80 -2.75 6.37
C PHE A 37 9.76 -1.70 6.73
N TRP A 38 9.25 -1.01 5.72
CA TRP A 38 8.05 -0.19 5.86
C TRP A 38 6.82 -1.05 5.63
N VAL A 39 5.90 -1.03 6.57
CA VAL A 39 4.57 -1.64 6.46
C VAL A 39 3.56 -0.51 6.29
N VAL A 40 2.99 -0.41 5.09
CA VAL A 40 2.00 0.61 4.74
C VAL A 40 0.64 -0.05 4.67
N THR A 41 -0.32 0.47 5.45
CA THR A 41 -1.68 -0.04 5.51
C THR A 41 -2.66 1.05 5.14
N GLY A 42 -3.71 0.66 4.43
CA GLY A 42 -4.76 1.57 4.02
C GLY A 42 -5.94 0.88 3.37
N THR A 43 -6.75 1.65 2.68
CA THR A 43 -7.94 1.21 1.97
C THR A 43 -7.84 1.58 0.49
N SER A 44 -8.37 0.69 -0.33
CA SER A 44 -8.47 0.87 -1.77
C SER A 44 -9.75 0.20 -2.25
N PRO A 45 -10.40 0.71 -3.29
CA PRO A 45 -11.55 0.03 -3.82
C PRO A 45 -11.16 -1.28 -4.49
N ILE A 46 -12.07 -2.24 -4.45
CA ILE A 46 -12.07 -3.44 -5.28
C ILE A 46 -13.40 -3.55 -6.01
N GLN A 47 -13.36 -3.92 -7.29
CA GLN A 47 -14.57 -4.26 -8.03
C GLN A 47 -14.95 -5.69 -7.68
N PHE A 48 -16.16 -5.88 -7.15
CA PHE A 48 -16.71 -7.21 -6.88
C PHE A 48 -18.18 -7.24 -7.27
N GLY A 49 -18.51 -8.06 -8.26
CA GLY A 49 -19.80 -8.02 -8.94
C GLY A 49 -20.04 -6.65 -9.60
N ASP A 50 -21.25 -6.12 -9.41
CA ASP A 50 -21.69 -4.84 -9.98
C ASP A 50 -21.29 -3.63 -9.13
N GLY A 51 -20.58 -3.84 -8.01
CA GLY A 51 -20.27 -2.80 -7.03
C GLY A 51 -18.77 -2.61 -6.76
N GLN A 52 -18.45 -1.44 -6.20
CA GLN A 52 -17.12 -1.10 -5.72
C GLN A 52 -17.12 -1.14 -4.18
N TRP A 53 -16.26 -1.98 -3.61
CA TRP A 53 -16.20 -2.22 -2.16
C TRP A 53 -14.87 -1.74 -1.59
N PRO A 54 -14.83 -1.29 -0.33
CA PRO A 54 -13.57 -0.97 0.32
C PRO A 54 -12.81 -2.26 0.63
N GLU A 55 -11.54 -2.32 0.22
CA GLU A 55 -10.62 -3.39 0.53
C GLU A 55 -9.44 -2.84 1.31
N ARG A 56 -9.12 -3.45 2.45
CA ARG A 56 -7.91 -3.13 3.20
C ARG A 56 -6.71 -3.72 2.50
N PHE A 57 -5.66 -2.93 2.33
CA PHE A 57 -4.36 -3.39 1.87
C PHE A 57 -3.31 -3.27 2.97
N THR A 58 -2.33 -4.16 2.92
CA THR A 58 -1.06 -4.05 3.65
C THR A 58 0.06 -4.35 2.69
N VAL A 59 0.98 -3.40 2.52
CA VAL A 59 2.11 -3.51 1.59
C VAL A 59 3.40 -3.32 2.34
N VAL A 60 4.36 -4.24 2.11
CA VAL A 60 5.68 -4.22 2.73
C VAL A 60 6.69 -3.71 1.72
N VAL A 61 7.47 -2.70 2.10
CA VAL A 61 8.51 -2.06 1.28
C VAL A 61 9.85 -2.18 1.99
N ASP A 62 10.90 -2.58 1.26
CA ASP A 62 12.25 -2.60 1.84
C ASP A 62 12.90 -1.22 1.88
N SER A 63 14.05 -1.13 2.54
CA SER A 63 14.85 0.09 2.64
C SER A 63 15.36 0.65 1.29
N LYS A 64 15.24 -0.12 0.20
CA LYS A 64 15.58 0.30 -1.17
C LYS A 64 14.35 0.74 -1.98
N GLY A 65 13.17 0.75 -1.37
CA GLY A 65 11.91 1.11 -2.03
C GLY A 65 11.30 -0.01 -2.86
N LYS A 66 11.75 -1.27 -2.71
CA LYS A 66 11.14 -2.41 -3.41
C LYS A 66 9.98 -2.99 -2.63
N ILE A 67 8.86 -3.21 -3.32
CA ILE A 67 7.73 -3.97 -2.77
C ILE A 67 8.17 -5.42 -2.53
N ARG A 68 7.97 -5.90 -1.30
CA ARG A 68 8.29 -7.28 -0.89
C ARG A 68 7.05 -8.16 -0.87
N SER A 69 5.94 -7.62 -0.40
CA SER A 69 4.67 -8.33 -0.37
C SER A 69 3.51 -7.34 -0.36
N SER A 70 2.38 -7.77 -0.89
CA SER A 70 1.11 -7.09 -0.76
C SER A 70 0.05 -8.10 -0.33
N THR A 71 -0.75 -7.73 0.65
CA THR A 71 -1.89 -8.51 1.15
C THR A 71 -3.13 -7.66 1.09
N PHE A 72 -4.22 -8.25 0.63
CA PHE A 72 -5.51 -7.60 0.49
C PHE A 72 -6.57 -8.39 1.25
N ARG A 73 -7.45 -7.67 1.94
CA ARG A 73 -8.58 -8.27 2.66
C ARG A 73 -9.81 -7.39 2.48
N LEU A 74 -10.89 -8.01 2.01
CA LEU A 74 -12.21 -7.40 2.01
C LEU A 74 -12.58 -6.99 3.44
N LEU A 75 -13.15 -5.80 3.57
CA LEU A 75 -13.71 -5.28 4.81
C LEU A 75 -15.18 -5.68 4.96
#